data_AF-A0A8J3HRD6-F1
#
_entry.id   AF-A0A8J3HRD6-F1
#
_cell.length_a   1.000
_cell.length_b   1.000
_cell.length_c   1.000
_cell.angle_alpha   90.00
_cell.angle_beta   90.00
_cell.angle_gamma   90.00
#
_symmetry.space_group_name_H-M   'P 1'
#
loop_
_entity.id
_entity.type
_entity.pdbx_description
1 polymer ?
#
loop_
_entity_poly.entity_id
_entity_poly.type
_entity_poly.pdbx_seq_one_letter_code
_entity_poly.pdbx_strand_id
1 'polypeptide(L)' 'MATDEAATRAELAEVERLIADLRRSAQGIHEEIGNRDDGPGDPGDVSELFAETQEQEALLGELEQRRDDLRHRLDPHEP' A
#
# COMPACT_ATOMS: atom_id res chain seq x y z
N MET A 1 -26.90 -15.18 -5.44
CA MET A 1 -26.15 -13.96 -5.02
C MET A 1 -24.99 -14.25 -4.07
N ALA A 2 -24.83 -15.46 -3.50
CA ALA A 2 -23.66 -15.80 -2.66
C ALA A 2 -22.31 -15.81 -3.41
N THR A 3 -22.30 -16.07 -4.71
CA THR A 3 -21.07 -16.10 -5.52
C THR A 3 -20.44 -14.73 -5.72
N ASP A 4 -21.27 -13.67 -5.77
CA ASP A 4 -20.80 -12.28 -5.96
C ASP A 4 -20.19 -11.73 -4.68
N GLU A 5 -20.79 -12.06 -3.53
CA GLU A 5 -20.26 -11.74 -2.20
C GLU A 5 -18.94 -12.49 -1.90
N ALA A 6 -18.86 -13.77 -2.27
CA ALA A 6 -17.62 -14.55 -2.14
C ALA A 6 -16.50 -14.00 -3.04
N ALA A 7 -16.81 -13.60 -4.27
CA ALA A 7 -15.86 -12.95 -5.16
C ALA A 7 -15.39 -11.60 -4.60
N THR A 8 -16.30 -10.79 -4.07
CA THR A 8 -15.98 -9.49 -3.45
C THR A 8 -15.12 -9.65 -2.20
N ARG A 9 -15.38 -10.67 -1.35
CA ARG A 9 -14.51 -11.01 -0.22
C ARG A 9 -13.11 -11.47 -0.65
N ALA A 10 -13.02 -12.26 -1.71
CA ALA A 10 -11.72 -12.71 -2.24
C ALA A 10 -10.92 -11.52 -2.79
N GLU A 11 -11.57 -10.59 -3.49
CA GLU A 11 -10.95 -9.36 -3.97
C GLU A 11 -10.49 -8.47 -2.80
N LEU A 12 -11.33 -8.30 -1.77
CA LEU A 12 -10.97 -7.54 -0.58
C LEU A 12 -9.73 -8.13 0.11
N ALA A 13 -9.69 -9.45 0.30
CA ALA A 13 -8.55 -10.12 0.92
C ALA A 13 -7.25 -9.93 0.11
N GLU A 14 -7.34 -9.93 -1.22
CA GLU A 14 -6.19 -9.69 -2.09
C GLU A 14 -5.72 -8.23 -2.00
N VAL A 15 -6.63 -7.26 -2.00
CA VAL A 15 -6.30 -5.83 -1.83
C VAL A 15 -5.65 -5.59 -0.46
N GLU A 16 -6.20 -6.17 0.61
CA GLU A 16 -5.61 -6.05 1.96
C GLU A 16 -4.21 -6.66 2.03
N ARG A 17 -3.98 -7.79 1.35
CA ARG A 17 -2.65 -8.40 1.22
C ARG A 17 -1.67 -7.48 0.50
N LEU A 18 -2.07 -6.91 -0.63
CA LEU A 18 -1.24 -5.97 -1.41
C LEU A 18 -0.88 -4.72 -0.61
N ILE A 19 -1.83 -4.15 0.14
CA ILE A 19 -1.58 -3.03 1.05
C ILE A 19 -0.54 -3.41 2.12
N ALA A 20 -0.67 -4.59 2.71
CA ALA A 20 0.27 -5.05 3.74
C ALA A 20 1.68 -5.27 3.18
N ASP A 21 1.79 -5.83 1.96
CA ASP A 21 3.07 -6.05 1.28
C ASP A 21 3.73 -4.72 0.91
N LEU A 22 2.98 -3.75 0.36
CA LEU A 22 3.47 -2.41 0.04
C LEU A 22 3.95 -1.66 1.28
N ARG A 23 3.18 -1.70 2.38
CA ARG A 23 3.59 -1.09 3.66
C ARG A 23 4.88 -1.68 4.20
N ARG A 24 5.05 -3.00 4.09
CA ARG A 24 6.27 -3.68 4.51
C ARG A 24 7.47 -3.28 3.64
N SER A 25 7.26 -3.16 2.33
CA SER A 25 8.28 -2.70 1.40
C SER A 25 8.72 -1.27 1.73
N ALA A 26 7.77 -0.36 1.95
CA ALA A 26 8.05 1.02 2.34
C ALA A 26 8.80 1.13 3.68
N GLN A 27 8.46 0.29 4.67
CA GLN A 27 9.20 0.22 5.94
C GLN A 27 10.64 -0.25 5.74
N GLY A 28 10.88 -1.27 4.89
CA GLY A 28 12.23 -1.74 4.58
C GLY A 28 13.09 -0.67 3.90
N ILE A 29 12.51 0.11 2.98
CA ILE A 29 13.20 1.23 2.33
C ILE A 29 13.56 2.31 3.36
N HIS A 30 12.65 2.62 4.30
CA HIS A 30 12.91 3.61 5.34
C HIS A 30 14.02 3.16 6.32
N GLU A 31 14.09 1.87 6.65
CA GLU A 31 15.17 1.29 7.45
C GLU A 31 16.52 1.32 6.72
N GLU A 32 16.55 1.03 5.42
CA GLU A 32 17.77 1.16 4.61
C GLU A 32 18.26 2.61 4.53
N ILE A 33 17.35 3.58 4.38
CA ILE A 33 17.70 5.01 4.39
C ILE A 33 18.21 5.46 5.75
N GLY A 34 17.55 5.09 6.84
CA GLY A 34 17.95 5.47 8.21
C GLY A 34 19.28 4.86 8.66
N ASN A 35 19.65 3.69 8.12
CA ASN A 35 20.99 3.12 8.31
C ASN A 35 22.07 3.77 7.41
N ARG A 36 21.67 4.50 6.36
CA ARG A 36 22.58 5.19 5.42
C ARG A 36 23.01 6.57 5.90
N ASP A 37 22.37 7.11 6.95
CA ASP A 37 22.71 8.40 7.60
C ASP A 37 24.16 8.45 8.15
N ASP A 38 24.88 7.32 8.20
CA ASP A 38 26.30 7.24 8.60
C ASP A 38 27.31 7.61 7.48
N GLY A 39 26.88 8.08 6.30
CA GLY A 39 27.79 8.53 5.24
C GLY A 39 27.12 9.34 4.13
N PRO A 40 27.90 10.08 3.30
CA PRO A 40 27.34 10.96 2.28
C PRO A 40 26.68 10.12 1.19
N GLY A 41 25.37 9.88 1.31
CA GLY A 41 24.53 9.39 0.22
C GLY A 41 24.52 10.41 -0.91
N ASP A 42 24.72 9.95 -2.14
CA ASP A 42 24.70 10.82 -3.32
C ASP A 42 23.30 11.48 -3.43
N PRO A 43 23.19 12.80 -3.70
CA PRO A 43 21.90 13.46 -3.90
C PRO A 43 21.01 12.83 -4.97
N GLY A 44 21.60 12.12 -5.95
CA GLY A 44 20.87 11.36 -6.95
C GLY A 44 20.07 10.20 -6.34
N ASP A 45 20.70 9.42 -5.46
CA ASP A 45 20.06 8.27 -4.79
C ASP A 45 18.86 8.71 -3.93
N VAL A 46 18.98 9.84 -3.23
CA VAL A 46 17.90 10.37 -2.37
C VAL A 46 16.69 10.82 -3.19
N SER A 47 16.93 11.40 -4.37
CA SER A 47 15.85 11.89 -5.24
C SER A 47 15.07 10.75 -5.89
N GLU A 48 15.75 9.67 -6.27
CA GLU A 48 15.15 8.45 -6.83
C GLU A 48 14.31 7.72 -5.77
N LEU A 49 14.84 7.56 -4.55
CA LEU A 49 14.12 7.00 -3.41
C LEU A 49 12.87 7.81 -3.04
N PHE A 50 12.95 9.15 -3.11
CA PHE A 50 11.80 10.02 -2.84
C PHE A 50 10.71 9.92 -3.92
N ALA A 51 11.09 9.76 -5.19
CA ALA A 51 10.14 9.52 -6.27
C ALA A 51 9.45 8.16 -6.12
N GLU A 52 10.21 7.11 -5.80
CA GLU A 52 9.70 5.76 -5.58
C GLU A 52 8.77 5.69 -4.36
N THR A 53 9.06 6.45 -3.31
CA THR A 53 8.19 6.57 -2.12
C THR A 53 6.86 7.25 -2.48
N GLN A 54 6.89 8.36 -3.24
CA GLN A 54 5.67 9.04 -3.67
C GLN A 54 4.79 8.16 -4.58
N GLU A 55 5.40 7.38 -5.46
CA GLU A 55 4.67 6.42 -6.31
C GLU A 55 4.02 5.32 -5.46
N GLN A 56 4.72 4.79 -4.46
CA GLN A 56 4.17 3.83 -3.51
C GLN A 56 3.02 4.43 -2.68
N GLU A 57 3.12 5.67 -2.22
CA GLU A 57 2.06 6.34 -1.48
C GLU A 57 0.80 6.55 -2.34
N ALA A 58 0.97 6.94 -3.61
CA ALA A 58 -0.15 7.08 -4.55
C ALA A 58 -0.85 5.73 -4.77
N LEU A 59 -0.09 4.66 -5.02
CA LEU A 59 -0.63 3.32 -5.19
C LEU A 59 -1.33 2.82 -3.91
N LEU A 60 -0.78 3.14 -2.74
CA LEU A 60 -1.40 2.79 -1.46
C LEU A 60 -2.77 3.46 -1.31
N GLY A 61 -2.87 4.76 -1.64
CA GLY A 61 -4.13 5.49 -1.60
C GLY A 61 -5.20 4.90 -2.51
N GLU A 62 -4.84 4.49 -3.73
CA GLU A 62 -5.76 3.82 -4.65
C GLU A 62 -6.25 2.47 -4.12
N LEU A 63 -5.34 1.67 -3.54
CA LEU A 63 -5.70 0.38 -2.95
C LEU A 63 -6.57 0.54 -1.71
N GLU A 64 -6.31 1.54 -0.87
CA GLU A 64 -7.14 1.83 0.31
C GLU A 64 -8.54 2.29 -0.09
N GLN A 65 -8.66 3.15 -1.10
CA GLN A 65 -9.97 3.55 -1.63
C GLN A 65 -10.74 2.35 -2.17
N ARG A 66 -10.06 1.47 -2.92
CA ARG A 66 -10.68 0.23 -3.43
C ARG A 66 -11.10 -0.72 -2.32
N ARG A 67 -10.30 -0.85 -1.25
CA ARG A 67 -10.66 -1.63 -0.05
C ARG A 67 -11.95 -1.09 0.56
N ASP A 68 -12.07 0.22 0.71
CA ASP A 68 -13.22 0.85 1.35
C ASP A 68 -14.49 0.67 0.48
N ASP A 69 -14.37 0.79 -0.84
CA ASP A 69 -15.47 0.49 -1.78
C ASP A 69 -15.91 -0.98 -1.70
N LEU A 70 -14.96 -1.91 -1.62
CA LEU A 70 -15.25 -3.35 -1.48
C LEU A 70 -15.90 -3.67 -0.14
N ARG A 71 -15.47 -3.03 0.95
CA ARG A 71 -16.09 -3.16 2.28
C ARG A 71 -17.51 -2.62 2.26
N HIS A 72 -17.74 -1.45 1.66
CA HIS A 72 -19.09 -0.88 1.56
C HIS A 72 -20.04 -1.76 0.74
N ARG A 73 -19.53 -2.44 -0.30
CA ARG A 73 -20.31 -3.42 -1.07
C ARG A 73 -20.66 -4.68 -0.29
N LEU A 74 -19.79 -5.11 0.63
CA LEU A 74 -20.01 -6.29 1.48
C LEU A 74 -20.87 -5.99 2.71
N ASP A 75 -20.73 -4.79 3.28
CA ASP A 75 -21.53 -4.31 4.39
C ASP A 75 -21.83 -2.80 4.25
N PRO A 76 -22.94 -2.43 3.59
CA PRO A 76 -23.33 -1.04 3.41
C PRO A 76 -23.88 -0.38 4.69
N HIS A 77 -23.97 -1.11 5.81
CA HIS A 77 -24.55 -0.64 7.06
C HIS A 77 -23.51 -0.33 8.16
N GLU A 78 -22.22 -0.59 7.94
CA GLU A 78 -21.16 -0.27 8.90
C GLU A 78 -20.64 1.17 8.66
N PRO A 79 -20.84 2.10 9.62
CA PRO A 79 -20.41 3.51 9.52
C PRO A 79 -18.93 3.74 9.84
#